data_AF-A0A1V4AW85-F1
#
_entry.id   AF-A0A1V4AW85-F1
#
_cell.length_a   1.000
_cell.length_b   1.000
_cell.length_c   1.000
_cell.angle_alpha   90.00
_cell.angle_beta   90.00
_cell.angle_gamma   90.00
#
_symmetry.space_group_name_H-M   'P 1'
#
loop_
_entity.id
_entity.type
_entity.pdbx_description
1 polymer ?
#
loop_
_entity_poly.entity_id
_entity_poly.type
_entity_poly.pdbx_seq_one_letter_code
_entity_poly.pdbx_strand_id
1 'polypeptide(L)'
;MSSDEWKVTTLGDIAQIIMGQSPAGEFCNDNREGIPLLNGPTEFSSYHPNPVQYTTDPKKVAEKGDLLFCVRGSTTGRMNWADRRYAIGRGLASLRHIKGSAFQPF
;
A
#
# COMPACT_ATOMS: atom_id res chain seq x y z
N MET A 1 29.34 -14.10 21.34
CA MET A 1 28.54 -13.90 20.11
C MET A 1 27.09 -14.12 20.52
N SER A 2 26.31 -13.05 20.68
CA SER A 2 24.89 -13.20 20.96
C SER A 2 24.22 -13.60 19.65
N SER A 3 23.71 -14.83 19.56
CA SER A 3 22.79 -15.17 18.48
C SER A 3 21.52 -14.37 18.74
N ASP A 4 21.16 -13.46 17.84
CA ASP A 4 19.84 -12.82 17.90
C ASP A 4 18.77 -13.92 17.87
N GLU A 5 18.01 -14.04 18.95
CA GLU A 5 16.97 -15.04 19.11
C GLU A 5 15.74 -14.63 18.28
N TRP A 6 15.30 -15.51 17.36
CA TRP A 6 14.08 -15.27 16.60
C TRP A 6 12.87 -15.25 17.55
N LYS A 7 12.11 -14.16 17.53
CA LYS A 7 10.92 -13.99 18.36
C LYS A 7 9.63 -14.12 17.54
N VAL A 8 8.68 -14.92 18.04
CA VAL A 8 7.31 -14.96 17.51
C VAL A 8 6.55 -13.70 17.93
N THR A 9 5.91 -13.02 16.97
CA THR A 9 5.14 -11.79 17.18
C THR A 9 3.99 -11.70 16.15
N THR A 10 3.07 -10.76 16.32
CA THR A 10 2.05 -10.47 15.30
C THR A 10 2.48 -9.35 14.36
N LEU A 11 1.91 -9.27 13.16
CA LEU A 11 2.19 -8.18 12.22
C LEU A 11 1.84 -6.81 12.80
N GLY A 12 0.77 -6.72 13.60
CA GLY A 12 0.35 -5.47 14.25
C GLY A 12 1.35 -4.95 15.30
N ASP A 13 2.19 -5.82 15.86
CA ASP A 13 3.23 -5.42 16.81
C ASP A 13 4.43 -4.75 16.14
N ILE A 14 4.62 -4.96 14.83
CA ILE A 14 5.81 -4.52 14.09
C ILE A 14 5.48 -3.58 12.93
N ALA A 15 4.22 -3.49 12.52
CA ALA A 15 3.79 -2.68 11.39
C ALA A 15 2.53 -1.87 11.70
N GLN A 16 2.53 -0.60 11.29
CA GLN A 16 1.32 0.16 11.09
C GLN A 16 0.60 -0.39 9.85
N ILE A 17 -0.68 -0.74 10.02
CA ILE A 17 -1.53 -1.28 8.96
C ILE A 17 -2.59 -0.23 8.63
N ILE A 18 -2.61 0.23 7.38
CA ILE A 18 -3.59 1.20 6.88
C ILE A 18 -4.52 0.48 5.91
N MET A 19 -5.74 0.16 6.36
CA MET A 19 -6.77 -0.41 5.51
C MET A 19 -7.28 0.64 4.51
N GLY A 20 -7.35 0.27 3.23
CA GLY A 20 -7.76 1.16 2.16
C GLY A 20 -9.26 1.48 2.17
N GLN A 21 -9.59 2.64 1.60
CA GLN A 21 -10.95 3.13 1.46
C GLN A 21 -11.06 3.87 0.13
N SER A 22 -11.95 3.39 -0.75
CA SER A 22 -12.14 4.00 -2.06
C SER A 22 -12.77 5.39 -1.90
N PRO A 23 -12.26 6.41 -2.61
CA PRO A 23 -12.91 7.73 -2.71
C PRO A 23 -14.24 7.63 -3.46
N ALA A 24 -15.04 8.70 -3.42
CA ALA A 24 -16.24 8.79 -4.25
C ALA A 24 -15.84 8.94 -5.73
N GLY A 25 -16.66 8.39 -6.63
CA GLY A 25 -16.36 8.33 -8.06
C GLY A 25 -16.18 9.71 -8.71
N GLU A 26 -16.90 10.72 -8.23
CA GLU A 26 -16.81 12.10 -8.71
C GLU A 26 -15.44 12.74 -8.50
N PHE A 27 -14.65 12.26 -7.53
CA PHE A 27 -13.28 12.73 -7.28
C PHE A 27 -12.22 11.88 -7.96
N CYS A 28 -12.63 10.93 -8.80
CA CYS A 28 -11.72 10.04 -9.51
C CYS A 28 -11.59 10.44 -10.98
N ASN A 29 -10.37 10.37 -11.52
CA ASN A 29 -10.07 10.78 -12.88
C ASN A 29 -8.93 9.94 -13.50
N ASP A 30 -8.80 10.00 -14.81
CA ASP A 30 -7.69 9.46 -15.61
C ASP A 30 -6.73 10.55 -16.13
N ASN A 31 -7.09 11.83 -15.95
CA ASN A 31 -6.30 13.01 -16.34
C ASN A 31 -5.10 13.30 -15.41
N ARG A 32 -4.83 12.43 -14.44
CA ARG A 32 -3.73 12.54 -13.47
C ARG A 32 -3.83 13.71 -12.49
N GLU A 33 -5.04 14.14 -12.18
CA GLU A 33 -5.28 15.17 -11.17
C GLU A 33 -5.27 14.55 -9.76
N GLY A 34 -4.47 15.14 -8.87
CA GLY A 34 -4.31 14.66 -7.49
C GLY A 34 -3.22 13.59 -7.36
N ILE A 35 -3.50 12.51 -6.62
CA ILE A 35 -2.55 11.40 -6.43
C ILE A 35 -3.06 10.10 -7.09
N PRO A 36 -2.17 9.18 -7.49
CA PRO A 36 -2.61 7.95 -8.13
C PRO A 36 -3.41 7.07 -7.16
N LEU A 37 -4.45 6.43 -7.69
CA LEU A 37 -5.39 5.58 -6.97
C LEU A 37 -5.20 4.11 -7.36
N LEU A 38 -5.08 3.25 -6.36
CA LEU A 38 -5.01 1.80 -6.51
C LEU A 38 -6.20 1.18 -5.77
N ASN A 39 -7.16 0.62 -6.50
CA ASN A 39 -8.35 -0.02 -5.90
C ASN A 39 -8.13 -1.51 -5.58
N GLY A 40 -7.13 -2.12 -6.19
CA GLY A 40 -6.75 -3.52 -6.07
C GLY A 40 -5.37 -3.74 -6.72
N PRO A 41 -4.95 -5.00 -6.94
CA PRO A 41 -3.62 -5.32 -7.45
C PRO A 41 -3.55 -5.34 -8.99
N THR A 42 -4.56 -4.84 -9.70
CA THR A 42 -4.60 -4.86 -11.18
C THR A 42 -3.40 -4.11 -11.77
N GLU A 43 -3.04 -2.99 -11.16
CA GLU A 43 -1.93 -2.14 -11.59
C GLU A 43 -0.57 -2.57 -10.98
N PHE A 44 -0.51 -3.67 -10.22
CA PHE A 44 0.76 -4.15 -9.66
C PHE A 44 1.64 -4.74 -10.76
N SER A 45 2.89 -4.26 -10.87
CA SER A 45 3.91 -4.83 -11.75
C SER A 45 4.86 -5.77 -10.99
N SER A 46 6.06 -6.02 -11.54
CA SER A 46 7.10 -6.80 -10.87
C SER A 46 7.60 -6.17 -9.57
N TYR A 47 7.60 -4.84 -9.45
CA TYR A 47 8.20 -4.17 -8.29
C TYR A 47 7.43 -2.94 -7.78
N HIS A 48 6.86 -2.12 -8.68
CA HIS A 48 6.06 -0.92 -8.35
C HIS A 48 4.72 -0.87 -9.11
N PRO A 49 3.65 -0.27 -8.58
CA PRO A 49 2.40 -0.13 -9.33
C PRO A 49 2.53 0.83 -10.52
N ASN A 50 1.83 0.53 -11.62
CA ASN A 50 1.67 1.44 -12.75
C ASN A 50 0.21 1.95 -12.82
N PRO A 51 -0.14 3.02 -12.08
CA PRO A 51 -1.52 3.45 -11.89
C PRO A 51 -2.13 4.02 -13.17
N VAL A 52 -3.40 3.68 -13.41
CA VAL A 52 -4.20 4.21 -14.52
C VAL A 52 -5.30 5.19 -14.05
N GLN A 53 -5.51 5.32 -12.74
CA GLN A 53 -6.53 6.15 -12.13
C GLN A 53 -5.93 7.04 -11.04
N TYR A 54 -6.53 8.19 -10.80
CA TYR A 54 -6.09 9.21 -9.85
C TYR A 54 -7.30 9.74 -9.07
N THR A 55 -7.04 10.40 -7.94
CA THR A 55 -8.07 11.08 -7.17
C THR A 55 -7.58 12.37 -6.53
N THR A 56 -8.47 13.36 -6.50
CA THR A 56 -8.28 14.65 -5.82
C THR A 56 -8.72 14.64 -4.36
N ASP A 57 -9.43 13.60 -3.91
CA ASP A 57 -9.95 13.46 -2.54
C ASP A 57 -9.60 12.09 -1.92
N PRO A 58 -8.31 11.82 -1.66
CA PRO A 58 -7.87 10.53 -1.12
C PRO A 58 -8.37 10.33 0.32
N LYS A 59 -8.98 9.17 0.59
CA LYS A 59 -9.47 8.82 1.94
C LYS A 59 -8.44 8.09 2.80
N LYS A 60 -7.60 7.28 2.17
CA LYS A 60 -6.52 6.53 2.80
C LYS A 60 -5.32 6.54 1.86
N VAL A 61 -4.14 6.74 2.44
CA VAL A 61 -2.90 6.95 1.68
C VAL A 61 -1.84 5.96 2.15
N ALA A 62 -1.25 5.25 1.19
CA ALA A 62 0.03 4.58 1.36
C ALA A 62 1.14 5.59 1.07
N GLU A 63 2.19 5.60 1.89
CA GLU A 63 3.36 6.44 1.66
C GLU A 63 4.42 5.70 0.85
N LYS A 64 5.37 6.45 0.30
CA LYS A 64 6.54 5.88 -0.36
C LYS A 64 7.27 4.94 0.61
N GLY A 65 7.61 3.74 0.12
CA GLY A 65 8.26 2.67 0.87
C GLY A 65 7.30 1.72 1.59
N ASP A 66 5.99 2.01 1.63
CA ASP A 66 5.02 1.06 2.17
C ASP A 66 4.94 -0.20 1.30
N LEU A 67 4.72 -1.35 1.95
CA LEU A 67 4.30 -2.56 1.27
C LEU A 67 2.80 -2.49 1.02
N LEU A 68 2.40 -2.55 -0.24
CA LEU A 68 1.00 -2.65 -0.65
C LEU A 68 0.60 -4.11 -0.64
N PHE A 69 -0.51 -4.44 0.01
CA PHE A 69 -0.99 -5.80 0.19
C PHE A 69 -2.45 -5.92 -0.24
N CYS A 70 -2.74 -6.85 -1.15
CA CYS A 70 -4.11 -7.13 -1.56
C CYS A 70 -4.84 -7.96 -0.50
N VAL A 71 -5.99 -7.44 -0.02
CA VAL A 71 -6.76 -8.02 1.10
C VAL A 71 -8.07 -8.68 0.67
N ARG A 72 -8.36 -8.74 -0.63
CA ARG A 72 -9.66 -9.23 -1.14
C ARG A 72 -9.53 -9.99 -2.47
N GLY A 73 -10.41 -10.97 -2.65
CA GLY A 73 -10.61 -11.67 -3.93
C GLY A 73 -9.59 -12.79 -4.16
N SER A 74 -9.60 -13.36 -5.37
CA SER A 74 -8.67 -14.41 -5.79
C SER A 74 -7.21 -13.97 -5.84
N THR A 75 -6.95 -12.66 -5.71
CA THR A 75 -5.62 -12.05 -5.71
C THR A 75 -5.13 -11.67 -4.31
N THR A 76 -5.83 -12.08 -3.25
CA THR A 76 -5.42 -11.83 -1.87
C THR A 76 -3.99 -12.31 -1.64
N GLY A 77 -3.17 -11.50 -0.98
CA GLY A 77 -1.75 -11.78 -0.74
C GLY A 77 -0.80 -11.30 -1.83
N ARG A 78 -1.29 -10.81 -2.99
CA ARG A 78 -0.42 -10.11 -3.95
C ARG A 78 0.14 -8.84 -3.32
N MET A 79 1.42 -8.61 -3.58
CA MET A 79 2.18 -7.53 -2.97
C MET A 79 2.92 -6.69 -4.01
N ASN A 80 3.18 -5.45 -3.64
CA ASN A 80 3.96 -4.51 -4.44
C ASN A 80 4.52 -3.40 -3.56
N TRP A 81 5.62 -2.75 -3.94
CA TRP A 81 6.20 -1.66 -3.16
C TRP A 81 5.72 -0.31 -3.66
N ALA A 82 5.27 0.55 -2.75
CA ALA A 82 4.87 1.92 -3.10
C ALA A 82 6.10 2.79 -3.40
N ASP A 83 6.39 3.11 -4.66
CA ASP A 83 7.50 4.01 -5.03
C ASP A 83 7.22 5.50 -4.77
N ARG A 84 5.95 5.83 -4.53
CA ARG A 84 5.40 7.16 -4.26
C ARG A 84 4.16 7.05 -3.39
N ARG A 85 3.52 8.18 -3.09
CA ARG A 85 2.22 8.20 -2.39
C ARG A 85 1.12 7.67 -3.29
N TYR A 86 0.27 6.81 -2.75
CA TYR A 86 -0.90 6.27 -3.44
C TYR A 86 -2.14 6.42 -2.58
N ALA A 87 -3.24 6.85 -3.17
CA ALA A 87 -4.56 6.59 -2.60
C ALA A 87 -4.84 5.09 -2.72
N ILE A 88 -5.32 4.46 -1.65
CA ILE A 88 -5.61 3.03 -1.63
C ILE A 88 -7.09 2.76 -1.39
N GLY A 89 -7.71 2.05 -2.32
CA GLY A 89 -9.10 1.61 -2.25
C GLY A 89 -9.29 0.37 -1.37
N ARG A 90 -10.53 -0.05 -1.19
CA ARG A 90 -10.91 -1.12 -0.23
C ARG A 90 -10.28 -2.50 -0.51
N GLY A 91 -9.75 -2.73 -1.71
CA GLY A 91 -9.08 -3.99 -2.07
C GLY A 91 -7.64 -4.11 -1.55
N LEU A 92 -7.07 -3.04 -1.00
CA LEU A 92 -5.69 -2.97 -0.55
C LEU A 92 -5.55 -2.52 0.90
N ALA A 93 -4.44 -2.88 1.51
CA ALA A 93 -3.89 -2.26 2.71
C ALA A 93 -2.44 -1.82 2.45
N SER A 94 -1.96 -0.81 3.19
CA SER A 94 -0.54 -0.51 3.26
C SER A 94 0.04 -0.99 4.59
N LEU A 95 1.26 -1.50 4.56
CA LEU A 95 2.00 -1.98 5.72
C LEU A 95 3.30 -1.18 5.82
N ARG A 96 3.51 -0.54 6.97
CA ARG A 96 4.70 0.25 7.26
C ARG A 96 5.33 -0.21 8.56
N HIS A 97 6.61 -0.58 8.54
CA HIS A 97 7.31 -0.97 9.75
C HIS A 97 7.37 0.19 10.78
N ILE A 98 7.06 -0.08 12.04
CA ILE A 98 6.95 0.97 13.08
C ILE A 98 8.28 1.66 13.39
N LYS A 99 9.41 0.98 13.13
CA LYS A 99 10.76 1.55 13.31
C LYS A 99 11.28 2.34 12.09
N GLY A 100 10.45 2.56 11.07
CA GLY A 100 10.79 3.43 9.94
C GLY A 100 11.59 2.76 8.81
N SER A 101 12.30 3.59 8.03
CA SER A 101 12.80 3.29 6.68
C SER A 101 13.89 2.22 6.57
N ALA A 102 14.50 1.79 7.67
CA ALA A 102 15.52 0.73 7.65
C ALA A 102 15.01 -0.62 7.08
N PHE A 103 13.68 -0.80 7.03
CA PHE A 103 13.01 -1.99 6.51
C PHE A 103 12.21 -1.70 5.23
N GLN A 104 12.45 -0.54 4.61
CA GLN A 104 11.91 -0.19 3.30
C GLN A 104 12.85 -0.69 2.19
N PRO A 105 12.33 -0.95 0.99
CA PRO A 105 13.14 -1.43 -0.14
C PRO A 105 14.11 -0.40 -0.74
N PHE A 106 14.05 0.87 -0.32
CA PHE A 106 14.89 1.98 -0.78
C PHE A 106 14.86 3.16 0.20
#